data_AF-A0A559RYK1-F1
#
_entry.id   AF-A0A559RYK1-F1
#
_cell.length_a   1.000
_cell.length_b   1.000
_cell.length_c   1.000
_cell.angle_alpha   90.00
_cell.angle_beta   90.00
_cell.angle_gamma   90.00
#
_symmetry.space_group_name_H-M   'P 1'
#
loop_
_entity.id
_entity.type
_entity.pdbx_description
1 polymer ?
#
loop_
_entity_poly.entity_id
_entity_poly.type
_entity_poly.pdbx_seq_one_letter_code
_entity_poly.pdbx_strand_id
1 'polypeptide(L)'
;MDNRYTEEQQYIKAKEQVKKIKGFYAHIVVTLCVVPFLIFINLYVTPEFHWFWFPMGGLTMSIVFHWFSIFGFEKFGFGKDWEDRKIKEFMNNNN
;
A
#
# COMPACT_ATOMS: atom_id res chain seq x y z
N MET A 1 -34.51 7.27 7.02
CA MET A 1 -33.25 8.01 7.30
C MET A 1 -32.03 7.11 7.19
N ASP A 2 -32.18 5.78 7.34
CA ASP A 2 -31.13 4.77 7.24
C ASP A 2 -30.33 4.77 5.92
N ASN A 3 -31.01 4.91 4.77
CA ASN A 3 -30.37 4.75 3.46
C ASN A 3 -29.25 5.78 3.18
N ARG A 4 -29.43 7.04 3.63
CA ARG A 4 -28.42 8.10 3.45
C ARG A 4 -27.14 7.86 4.26
N TYR A 5 -27.27 7.29 5.46
CA TYR A 5 -26.12 6.95 6.29
C TYR A 5 -25.30 5.81 5.66
N THR A 6 -25.97 4.83 5.05
CA THR A 6 -25.29 3.71 4.37
C THR A 6 -24.56 4.19 3.11
N GLU A 7 -25.17 5.08 2.31
CA GLU A 7 -24.55 5.66 1.11
C GLU A 7 -23.32 6.51 1.44
N GLU A 8 -23.39 7.38 2.46
CA GLU A 8 -22.25 8.17 2.90
C GLU A 8 -21.08 7.31 3.40
N GLN A 9 -21.38 6.25 4.16
CA GLN A 9 -20.34 5.32 4.63
C GLN A 9 -19.67 4.56 3.48
N GLN A 10 -20.44 4.10 2.48
CA GLN A 10 -19.88 3.46 1.28
C GLN A 10 -19.00 4.44 0.49
N TYR A 11 -19.44 5.69 0.34
CA TYR A 11 -18.67 6.73 -0.33
C TYR A 11 -17.35 7.04 0.39
N ILE A 12 -17.37 7.17 1.71
CA ILE A 12 -16.15 7.40 2.52
C ILE A 12 -15.17 6.23 2.35
N LYS A 13 -15.65 4.99 2.41
CA LYS A 13 -14.81 3.79 2.21
C LYS A 13 -14.17 3.75 0.82
N ALA A 14 -14.95 4.02 -0.23
CA ALA A 14 -14.45 4.09 -1.60
C ALA A 14 -13.39 5.20 -1.75
N LYS A 15 -13.62 6.36 -1.15
CA LYS A 15 -12.68 7.49 -1.16
C LYS A 15 -11.36 7.14 -0.45
N GLU A 16 -11.40 6.42 0.67
CA GLU A 16 -10.20 5.94 1.37
C GLU A 16 -9.39 4.95 0.52
N GLN A 17 -10.05 3.99 -0.13
CA GLN A 17 -9.38 3.06 -1.04
C GLN A 17 -8.70 3.80 -2.20
N VAL A 18 -9.39 4.75 -2.82
CA VAL A 18 -8.81 5.58 -3.90
C VAL A 18 -7.61 6.39 -3.38
N LYS A 19 -7.68 6.93 -2.16
CA LYS A 19 -6.56 7.68 -1.56
C LYS A 19 -5.34 6.77 -1.34
N LYS A 20 -5.52 5.54 -0.85
CA LYS A 20 -4.44 4.56 -0.68
C LYS A 20 -3.78 4.21 -2.01
N ILE A 21 -4.60 3.93 -3.04
CA ILE A 21 -4.12 3.64 -4.40
C ILE A 21 -3.32 4.82 -4.96
N LYS A 22 -3.82 6.05 -4.85
CA LYS A 22 -3.11 7.26 -5.30
C LYS A 22 -1.76 7.43 -4.58
N GLY A 23 -1.72 7.19 -3.26
CA GLY A 23 -0.47 7.24 -2.50
C GLY A 23 0.56 6.21 -2.96
N PHE A 24 0.11 4.99 -3.30
CA PHE A 24 0.97 3.95 -3.85
C PHE A 24 1.55 4.30 -5.21
N TYR A 25 0.73 4.84 -6.13
CA TYR A 25 1.23 5.32 -7.42
C TYR A 25 2.25 6.45 -7.27
N ALA A 26 2.00 7.40 -6.36
CA ALA A 26 2.96 8.45 -6.07
C ALA A 26 4.31 7.88 -5.60
N HIS A 27 4.28 6.87 -4.72
CA HIS A 27 5.49 6.20 -4.27
C HIS A 27 6.24 5.51 -5.43
N ILE A 28 5.54 4.80 -6.33
CA ILE A 28 6.17 4.16 -7.49
C ILE A 28 6.85 5.21 -8.37
N VAL A 29 6.16 6.31 -8.68
CA VAL A 29 6.71 7.38 -9.53
C VAL A 29 7.97 7.98 -8.91
N VAL A 30 7.93 8.30 -7.62
CA VAL A 30 9.11 8.83 -6.91
C VAL A 30 10.25 7.82 -6.93
N THR A 31 9.99 6.54 -6.64
CA THR A 31 11.02 5.49 -6.69
C THR A 31 11.60 5.34 -8.10
N LEU A 32 10.78 5.38 -9.14
CA LEU A 32 11.23 5.29 -10.53
C LEU A 32 12.09 6.50 -10.95
N CYS A 33 11.92 7.67 -10.34
CA CYS A 33 12.80 8.82 -10.54
C CYS A 33 14.09 8.73 -9.70
N VAL A 34 14.00 8.27 -8.45
CA VAL A 34 15.13 8.20 -7.51
C VAL A 34 16.14 7.11 -7.92
N VAL A 35 15.68 5.94 -8.35
CA VAL A 35 16.55 4.83 -8.77
C VAL A 35 17.53 5.22 -9.89
N PRO A 36 17.10 5.75 -11.05
CA PRO A 36 18.02 6.16 -12.11
C PRO A 36 18.91 7.34 -11.69
N PHE A 37 18.41 8.24 -10.84
CA PHE A 37 19.23 9.32 -10.29
C PHE A 37 20.39 8.78 -9.41
N LEU A 38 20.12 7.79 -8.56
CA LEU A 38 21.15 7.14 -7.75
C LEU A 38 22.14 6.33 -8.59
N ILE A 39 21.65 5.62 -9.61
CA ILE A 39 22.52 4.92 -10.58
C ILE A 39 23.44 5.93 -11.27
N PHE A 40 22.91 7.06 -11.74
CA PHE A 40 23.69 8.10 -12.39
C PHE A 40 24.80 8.65 -11.47
N ILE A 41 24.47 8.97 -10.22
CA ILE A 41 25.46 9.44 -9.23
C ILE A 41 26.52 8.38 -8.99
N ASN A 42 26.12 7.12 -8.81
CA ASN A 42 27.06 6.04 -8.55
C ASN A 42 28.06 5.87 -9.69
N LEU A 43 27.58 5.83 -10.93
CA LEU A 43 28.42 5.69 -12.12
C LEU A 43 29.33 6.91 -12.34
N TYR A 44 28.89 8.11 -11.94
CA TYR A 44 29.67 9.33 -12.10
C TYR A 44 30.75 9.50 -11.01
N VAL A 45 30.41 9.24 -9.75
CA VAL A 45 31.31 9.50 -8.60
C VAL A 45 32.22 8.31 -8.30
N THR A 46 31.69 7.09 -8.38
CA THR A 46 32.41 5.85 -8.00
C THR A 46 32.05 4.69 -8.93
N PRO A 47 32.48 4.71 -10.20
CA PRO A 47 32.15 3.65 -11.17
C PRO A 47 32.73 2.28 -10.78
N GLU A 48 33.81 2.27 -10.00
CA GLU A 48 34.46 1.05 -9.50
C GLU A 48 33.59 0.26 -8.50
N PHE A 49 32.68 0.94 -7.79
CA PHE A 49 31.86 0.33 -6.74
C PHE A 49 30.38 0.68 -6.86
N HIS A 50 29.59 -0.30 -7.28
CA HIS A 50 28.15 -0.17 -7.53
C HIS A 50 27.30 -0.20 -6.26
N TRP A 51 27.47 0.77 -5.35
CA TRP A 51 26.68 0.85 -4.12
C TRP A 51 25.17 1.08 -4.36
N PHE A 52 24.73 1.40 -5.58
CA PHE A 52 23.32 1.60 -5.91
C PHE A 52 22.44 0.35 -5.67
N TRP A 53 23.03 -0.85 -5.60
CA TRP A 53 22.29 -2.09 -5.31
C TRP A 53 21.60 -2.06 -3.94
N PHE A 54 22.23 -1.45 -2.93
CA PHE A 54 21.67 -1.33 -1.58
C PHE A 54 20.36 -0.51 -1.53
N PRO A 55 20.33 0.75 -2.00
CA PRO A 55 19.09 1.52 -2.05
C PRO A 55 18.09 0.94 -3.05
N MET A 56 18.52 0.39 -4.18
CA MET A 56 17.62 -0.26 -5.13
C MET A 56 16.87 -1.44 -4.49
N GLY A 57 17.56 -2.29 -3.74
CA GLY A 57 16.95 -3.38 -2.98
C GLY A 57 15.96 -2.89 -1.94
N GLY A 58 16.34 -1.90 -1.12
CA GLY A 58 15.47 -1.34 -0.09
C GLY A 58 14.21 -0.67 -0.64
N LEU A 59 14.35 0.11 -1.72
CA LEU A 59 13.23 0.78 -2.38
C LEU A 59 12.29 -0.21 -3.06
N THR A 60 12.83 -1.26 -3.67
CA THR A 60 12.03 -2.35 -4.26
C THR A 60 11.23 -3.08 -3.18
N MET A 61 11.86 -3.42 -2.06
CA MET A 61 11.20 -4.08 -0.94
C MET A 61 10.09 -3.21 -0.33
N SER A 62 10.30 -1.90 -0.25
CA SER A 62 9.28 -0.94 0.20
C SER A 62 8.04 -0.94 -0.68
N ILE A 63 8.21 -0.95 -2.01
CA ILE A 63 7.08 -1.05 -2.96
C ILE A 63 6.33 -2.36 -2.78
N VAL A 64 7.03 -3.49 -2.68
CA VAL A 64 6.41 -4.80 -2.48
C VAL A 64 5.59 -4.84 -1.20
N PHE A 65 6.13 -4.29 -0.10
CA PHE A 65 5.42 -4.24 1.18
C PHE A 65 4.19 -3.34 1.12
N HIS A 66 4.27 -2.17 0.48
CA HIS A 66 3.14 -1.26 0.33
C HIS A 66 2.05 -1.86 -0.58
N TRP A 67 2.45 -2.54 -1.66
CA TRP A 67 1.55 -3.30 -2.53
C TRP A 67 0.83 -4.40 -1.76
N PHE A 68 1.57 -5.17 -0.95
CA PHE A 68 0.99 -6.21 -0.11
C PHE A 68 0.04 -5.64 0.96
N SER A 69 0.35 -4.47 1.52
CA SER A 69 -0.53 -3.79 2.48
C SER A 69 -1.86 -3.36 1.87
N ILE A 70 -1.86 -2.91 0.60
CA ILE A 70 -3.08 -2.44 -0.08
C ILE A 70 -3.87 -3.60 -0.68
N PHE A 71 -3.22 -4.47 -1.43
CA PHE A 71 -3.88 -5.53 -2.22
C PHE A 71 -3.81 -6.90 -1.55
N GLY A 72 -2.73 -7.19 -0.81
CA GLY A 72 -2.48 -8.49 -0.21
C GLY A 72 -3.46 -8.82 0.92
N PHE A 73 -3.72 -7.88 1.84
CA PHE A 73 -4.67 -8.10 2.94
C PHE A 73 -6.10 -8.37 2.44
N GLU A 74 -6.57 -7.61 1.44
CA GLU A 74 -7.89 -7.85 0.84
C GLU A 74 -7.93 -9.22 0.11
N LYS A 75 -6.89 -9.59 -0.64
CA LYS A 75 -6.86 -10.83 -1.44
C LYS A 75 -6.66 -12.10 -0.62
N PHE A 76 -5.98 -12.03 0.53
CA PHE A 76 -5.81 -13.17 1.45
C PHE A 76 -7.00 -13.39 2.38
N GLY A 77 -8.08 -12.62 2.24
CA GLY A 77 -9.27 -12.78 3.07
C GLY A 77 -9.07 -12.35 4.52
N PHE A 78 -8.05 -11.53 4.82
CA PHE A 78 -7.92 -10.77 6.07
C PHE A 78 -8.35 -9.31 5.87
N GLY A 79 -9.13 -9.07 4.82
CA GLY A 79 -9.73 -7.77 4.54
C GLY A 79 -10.92 -7.48 5.45
N LYS A 80 -11.61 -6.39 5.12
CA LYS A 80 -12.74 -5.87 5.88
C LYS A 80 -13.85 -6.90 6.11
N ASP A 81 -14.09 -7.80 5.16
CA ASP A 81 -15.10 -8.86 5.28
C ASP A 81 -14.78 -9.86 6.40
N TRP A 82 -13.49 -10.16 6.62
CA TRP A 82 -13.08 -11.02 7.73
C TRP A 82 -13.20 -10.30 9.07
N GLU A 83 -12.85 -9.01 9.10
CA GLU A 83 -13.01 -8.17 10.28
C GLU A 83 -14.49 -8.05 10.68
N ASP A 84 -15.36 -7.73 9.73
CA ASP A 84 -16.82 -7.65 9.93
C ASP A 84 -17.40 -9.00 10.37
N ARG A 85 -16.93 -10.12 9.79
CA ARG A 85 -17.33 -11.48 10.21
C ARG A 85 -16.88 -11.79 11.64
N LYS A 86 -15.67 -11.41 12.02
CA LYS A 86 -15.15 -11.61 13.38
C LYS A 86 -15.87 -10.76 14.42
N ILE A 87 -16.18 -9.51 14.10
CA ILE A 87 -17.00 -8.64 14.97
C ILE A 87 -18.37 -9.26 15.19
N LYS A 88 -19.02 -9.78 14.14
CA LYS A 88 -20.31 -10.49 14.24
C LYS A 88 -20.21 -11.74 15.12
N GLU A 89 -19.18 -12.57 14.97
CA GLU A 89 -18.95 -13.74 15.83
C GLU A 89 -18.86 -13.34 17.31
N PHE A 90 -18.09 -12.30 17.65
CA PHE A 90 -17.93 -11.85 19.03
C PHE A 90 -19.19 -11.19 19.62
N MET A 91 -19.99 -10.50 18.81
CA MET A 91 -21.27 -9.95 19.26
C MET A 91 -22.30 -11.05 19.54
N ASN A 92 -22.37 -12.09 18.70
CA ASN A 92 -23.33 -13.18 18.87
C ASN A 92 -22.96 -14.14 20.00
N ASN A 93 -21.67 -14.32 20.28
CA ASN A 93 -21.21 -15.17 21.38
C ASN A 93 -21.34 -14.53 22.77
N ASN A 94 -21.63 -13.22 22.84
CA ASN A 94 -21.87 -12.48 24.09
C ASN A 94 -23.37 -12.29 24.39
N ASN A 95 -24.24 -13.06 23.72
CA ASN A 95 -25.69 -13.07 23.89
C ASN A 95 -26.13 -14.49 24.27
#